data_AF-A0A369JIE1-F1
#
_entry.id   AF-A0A369JIE1-F1
#
_cell.length_a   1.000
_cell.length_b   1.000
_cell.length_c   1.000
_cell.angle_alpha   90.00
_cell.angle_beta   90.00
_cell.angle_gamma   90.00
#
_symmetry.space_group_name_H-M   'P 1'
#
loop_
_entity.id
_entity.type
_entity.pdbx_description
1 polymer ?
#
loop_
_entity_poly.entity_id
_entity_poly.type
_entity_poly.pdbx_seq_one_letter_code
_entity_poly.pdbx_strand_id
1 'polypeptide(L)'
;MAFATTVDPNMYPNTVLRGMTVANFNQRVVQEVVVAVTPASHYETSNAELNHWRIFFMDASGGSVAFDVVKRSGMDYTSQLTVSSRDYGVSRSSVQVIPLPLGDQPFSAFQAWSVLASQGLLRYRYTQTGEGCRCWVRNAVQTLTNAHYLFYTAPNVLYAYLPLVWKKDGTTEQRVVAEGHYFS
;
A
#
# COMPACT_ATOMS: atom_id res chain seq x y z
N MET A 1 23.34 12.74 -12.27
CA MET A 1 22.23 12.42 -11.34
C MET A 1 22.84 11.81 -10.10
N ALA A 2 22.91 12.55 -8.99
CA ALA A 2 23.48 12.04 -7.75
C ALA A 2 22.45 11.15 -7.06
N PHE A 3 22.80 9.89 -6.78
CA PHE A 3 21.92 8.98 -6.05
C PHE A 3 21.77 9.46 -4.61
N ALA A 4 20.52 9.52 -4.16
CA ALA A 4 20.13 9.86 -2.81
C ALA A 4 20.91 9.01 -1.79
N THR A 5 21.38 9.65 -0.72
CA THR A 5 21.83 8.96 0.50
C THR A 5 20.80 7.91 0.85
N THR A 6 21.22 6.64 0.92
CA THR A 6 20.37 5.52 1.33
C THR A 6 19.78 5.82 2.69
N VAL A 7 18.51 6.23 2.71
CA VAL A 7 17.78 6.42 3.95
C VAL A 7 17.46 5.03 4.49
N ASP A 8 17.96 4.71 5.68
CA ASP A 8 17.66 3.44 6.32
C ASP A 8 16.15 3.41 6.67
N PRO A 9 15.38 2.43 6.20
CA PRO A 9 13.99 2.23 6.61
C PRO A 9 13.76 2.19 8.11
N ASN A 10 14.77 1.77 8.89
CA ASN A 10 14.71 1.78 10.34
C ASN A 10 14.72 3.19 10.95
N MET A 11 15.05 4.24 10.17
CA MET A 11 14.95 5.64 10.59
C MET A 11 13.51 6.17 10.58
N TYR A 12 12.56 5.45 9.99
CA TYR A 12 11.15 5.81 10.03
C TYR A 12 10.43 4.98 11.10
N PRO A 13 10.04 5.58 12.24
CA PRO A 13 9.53 4.83 13.40
C PRO A 13 8.21 4.09 13.14
N ASN A 14 7.53 4.43 12.05
CA ASN A 14 6.28 3.81 11.63
C ASN A 14 6.45 2.77 10.51
N THR A 15 7.68 2.42 10.12
CA THR A 15 7.94 1.35 9.14
C THR A 15 8.45 0.09 9.84
N VAL A 16 7.90 -1.06 9.47
CA VAL A 16 8.40 -2.37 9.91
C VAL A 16 8.70 -3.24 8.70
N LEU A 17 9.94 -3.72 8.60
CA LEU A 17 10.34 -4.69 7.59
C LEU A 17 10.06 -6.12 8.10
N ARG A 18 9.44 -6.97 7.28
CA ARG A 18 9.19 -8.38 7.60
C ARG A 18 9.72 -9.30 6.49
N GLY A 19 10.53 -10.28 6.88
CA GLY A 19 11.10 -11.25 5.94
C GLY A 19 12.07 -10.65 4.93
N MET A 20 12.64 -9.48 5.21
CA MET A 20 13.66 -8.84 4.36
C MET A 20 14.63 -7.99 5.15
N THR A 21 15.82 -7.81 4.58
CA THR A 21 16.81 -6.81 4.98
C THR A 21 16.72 -5.58 4.07
N VAL A 22 17.31 -4.46 4.47
CA VAL A 22 17.41 -3.25 3.62
C VAL A 22 18.15 -3.56 2.30
N ALA A 23 19.22 -4.36 2.37
CA ALA A 23 19.97 -4.79 1.20
C ALA A 23 19.09 -5.55 0.20
N ASN A 24 18.33 -6.54 0.68
CA ASN A 24 17.43 -7.32 -0.17
C ASN A 24 16.29 -6.46 -0.70
N PHE A 25 15.78 -5.51 0.09
CA PHE A 25 14.71 -4.60 -0.33
C PHE A 25 15.10 -3.75 -1.54
N ASN A 26 16.34 -3.25 -1.58
CA ASN A 26 16.84 -2.44 -2.70
C ASN A 26 17.00 -3.23 -4.01
N GLN A 27 17.14 -4.56 -3.92
CA GLN A 27 17.34 -5.43 -5.08
C GLN A 27 16.03 -5.93 -5.72
N ARG A 28 14.87 -5.66 -5.11
CA ARG A 28 13.56 -6.10 -5.64
C ARG A 28 13.10 -5.14 -6.75
N VAL A 29 13.62 -5.34 -7.96
CA VAL A 29 13.20 -4.59 -9.17
C VAL A 29 11.77 -4.98 -9.53
N VAL A 30 10.92 -3.97 -9.67
CA VAL A 30 9.48 -4.15 -9.89
C VAL A 30 9.21 -4.46 -11.36
N GLN A 31 8.38 -5.46 -11.60
CA GLN A 31 7.89 -5.87 -12.92
C GLN A 31 6.37 -5.68 -13.05
N GLU A 32 5.65 -5.67 -11.93
CA GLU A 32 4.23 -5.39 -11.89
C GLU A 32 3.87 -4.73 -10.56
N VAL A 33 2.92 -3.79 -10.59
CA VAL A 33 2.30 -3.24 -9.38
C VAL A 33 0.83 -3.56 -9.40
N VAL A 34 0.33 -4.14 -8.31
CA VAL A 34 -1.10 -4.36 -8.13
C VAL A 34 -1.56 -3.84 -6.78
N VAL A 35 -2.80 -3.37 -6.74
CA VAL A 35 -3.52 -3.13 -5.49
C VAL A 35 -4.42 -4.33 -5.25
N ALA A 36 -4.27 -4.98 -4.11
CA ALA A 36 -5.09 -6.13 -3.74
C ALA A 36 -5.98 -5.80 -2.55
N VAL A 37 -7.20 -6.30 -2.62
CA VAL A 37 -8.26 -6.10 -1.64
C VAL A 37 -8.55 -7.45 -0.98
N THR A 38 -8.47 -7.51 0.35
CA THR A 38 -8.81 -8.72 1.11
C THR A 38 -10.01 -8.46 2.01
N PRO A 39 -10.78 -9.49 2.44
CA PRO A 39 -11.80 -9.33 3.47
C PRO A 39 -11.24 -8.67 4.73
N ALA A 40 -12.13 -8.03 5.49
CA ALA A 40 -11.80 -7.45 6.80
C ALA A 40 -11.15 -8.51 7.70
N SER A 41 -10.09 -8.11 8.44
CA SER A 41 -9.59 -8.92 9.55
C SER A 41 -10.23 -8.46 10.87
N HIS A 42 -10.31 -9.34 11.87
CA HIS A 42 -11.02 -9.13 13.15
C HIS A 42 -10.65 -7.86 13.96
N TYR A 43 -9.63 -7.10 13.59
CA TYR A 43 -9.14 -5.92 14.31
C TYR A 43 -9.71 -4.57 13.83
N GLU A 44 -10.64 -4.59 12.86
CA GLU A 44 -11.40 -3.41 12.44
C GLU A 44 -12.64 -3.27 13.33
N THR A 45 -12.41 -2.70 14.50
CA THR A 45 -13.37 -2.46 15.58
C THR A 45 -14.45 -1.46 15.15
N SER A 46 -15.49 -1.92 14.46
CA SER A 46 -16.90 -1.52 14.63
C SER A 46 -17.78 -2.03 13.47
N ASN A 47 -18.22 -3.29 13.51
CA ASN A 47 -19.38 -3.83 12.77
C ASN A 47 -19.55 -3.56 11.25
N ALA A 48 -18.58 -2.96 10.58
CA ALA A 48 -18.56 -2.74 9.15
C ALA A 48 -17.43 -3.59 8.59
N GLU A 49 -17.78 -4.67 7.89
CA GLU A 49 -16.85 -5.45 7.10
C GLU A 49 -16.22 -4.52 6.03
N LEU A 50 -15.12 -3.87 6.37
CA LEU A 50 -14.36 -3.06 5.43
C LEU A 50 -13.20 -3.88 4.93
N ASN A 51 -13.13 -4.03 3.61
CA ASN A 51 -12.00 -4.72 3.02
C ASN A 51 -10.71 -3.98 3.34
N HIS A 52 -9.64 -4.75 3.46
CA HIS A 52 -8.30 -4.23 3.67
C HIS A 52 -7.54 -4.13 2.36
N TRP A 53 -6.83 -3.03 2.16
CA TRP A 53 -6.17 -2.69 0.90
C TRP A 53 -4.66 -2.66 1.07
N ARG A 54 -3.94 -3.29 0.13
CA ARG A 54 -2.48 -3.35 0.12
C ARG A 54 -1.95 -3.10 -1.28
N ILE A 55 -0.72 -2.61 -1.38
CA ILE A 55 0.01 -2.48 -2.64
C ILE A 55 1.06 -3.60 -2.71
N PHE A 56 1.07 -4.35 -3.79
CA PHE A 56 2.06 -5.39 -4.05
C PHE A 56 2.95 -4.98 -5.21
N PHE A 57 4.26 -5.06 -5.00
CA PHE A 57 5.30 -4.84 -6.00
C PHE A 57 5.90 -6.19 -6.35
N MET A 58 5.51 -6.74 -7.49
CA MET A 58 5.93 -8.06 -7.94
C MET A 58 7.22 -7.94 -8.74
N ASP A 59 8.10 -8.92 -8.60
CA ASP A 59 9.38 -8.98 -9.32
C ASP A 59 9.43 -10.17 -10.29
N ALA A 60 10.52 -10.27 -11.05
CA ALA A 60 10.69 -11.30 -12.08
C ALA A 60 10.75 -12.74 -11.55
N SER A 61 10.95 -12.95 -10.23
CA SER A 61 10.94 -14.28 -9.61
C SER A 61 9.54 -14.81 -9.31
N GLY A 62 8.50 -13.98 -9.48
CA GLY A 62 7.12 -14.30 -9.11
C GLY A 62 6.78 -14.04 -7.64
N GLY A 63 7.77 -13.61 -6.84
CA GLY A 63 7.56 -13.08 -5.50
C GLY A 63 7.09 -11.62 -5.50
N SER A 64 6.82 -11.08 -4.31
CA SER A 64 6.45 -9.68 -4.16
C SER A 64 6.98 -9.03 -2.89
N VAL A 65 6.96 -7.70 -2.90
CA VAL A 65 7.02 -6.86 -1.70
C VAL A 65 5.64 -6.25 -1.49
N ALA A 66 5.03 -6.50 -0.33
CA ALA A 66 3.72 -5.94 0.00
C ALA A 66 3.87 -4.77 0.97
N PHE A 67 3.29 -3.63 0.61
CA PHE A 67 3.10 -2.46 1.46
C PHE A 67 1.71 -2.51 2.06
N ASP A 68 1.68 -2.61 3.39
CA ASP A 68 0.49 -2.85 4.17
C ASP A 68 0.43 -1.81 5.29
N VAL A 69 -0.43 -0.81 5.13
CA VAL A 69 -0.71 0.14 6.22
C VAL A 69 -1.77 -0.46 7.11
N VAL A 70 -1.45 -0.55 8.40
CA VAL A 70 -2.34 -1.06 9.45
C VAL A 70 -2.36 -0.10 10.63
N LYS A 71 -3.39 -0.17 11.48
CA LYS A 71 -3.37 0.51 12.78
C LYS A 71 -2.31 -0.13 13.68
N ARG A 72 -1.60 0.69 14.47
CA ARG A 72 -0.62 0.16 15.44
C ARG A 72 -1.28 -0.65 16.56
N SER A 73 -2.48 -0.25 16.97
CA SER A 73 -3.33 -1.01 17.90
C SER A 73 -4.81 -0.69 17.68
N GLY A 74 -5.71 -1.38 18.39
CA GLY A 74 -7.16 -1.09 18.31
C GLY A 74 -7.55 0.29 18.85
N MET A 75 -6.75 0.88 19.74
CA MET A 75 -7.01 2.19 20.35
C MET A 75 -6.12 3.32 19.78
N ASP A 76 -5.03 2.95 19.10
CA ASP A 76 -4.12 3.87 18.45
C ASP A 76 -4.35 3.88 16.94
N TYR A 77 -5.02 4.94 16.47
CA TYR A 77 -5.27 5.18 15.05
C TYR A 77 -4.02 5.58 14.26
N THR A 78 -2.87 5.77 14.92
CA THR A 78 -1.60 5.97 14.23
C THR A 78 -1.30 4.73 13.39
N SER A 79 -0.98 4.97 12.13
CA SER A 79 -0.68 3.87 11.22
C SER A 79 0.75 3.39 11.38
N GLN A 80 0.95 2.13 11.02
CA GLN A 80 2.24 1.51 10.79
C GLN A 80 2.24 0.97 9.37
N LEU A 81 3.25 1.33 8.58
CA LEU A 81 3.54 0.68 7.31
C LEU A 81 4.34 -0.60 7.57
N THR A 82 3.72 -1.74 7.32
CA THR A 82 4.44 -3.01 7.21
C THR A 82 4.89 -3.23 5.78
N VAL A 83 6.19 -3.39 5.57
CA VAL A 83 6.79 -3.79 4.31
C VAL A 83 7.20 -5.25 4.43
N SER A 84 6.55 -6.14 3.68
CA SER A 84 6.76 -7.59 3.82
C SER A 84 7.21 -8.25 2.53
N SER A 85 8.22 -9.11 2.61
CA SER A 85 8.62 -9.95 1.50
C SER A 85 7.73 -11.18 1.43
N ARG A 86 7.27 -11.51 0.23
CA ARG A 86 6.44 -12.69 -0.05
C ARG A 86 7.07 -13.49 -1.18
N ASP A 87 6.95 -14.81 -1.06
CA ASP A 87 7.30 -15.82 -2.06
C ASP A 87 6.19 -16.00 -3.12
N TYR A 88 5.11 -15.21 -3.03
CA TYR A 88 4.02 -15.16 -3.98
C TYR A 88 3.76 -13.72 -4.44
N GLY A 89 3.14 -13.58 -5.62
CA GLY A 89 2.79 -12.28 -6.20
C GLY A 89 1.68 -11.54 -5.43
N VAL A 90 0.55 -12.22 -5.19
CA VAL A 90 -0.63 -11.68 -4.49
C VAL A 90 -1.23 -12.73 -3.56
N SER A 91 -1.85 -12.30 -2.46
CA SER A 91 -2.53 -13.23 -1.53
C SER A 91 -3.64 -14.01 -2.23
N ARG A 92 -3.77 -15.31 -1.92
CA ARG A 92 -4.90 -16.15 -2.34
C ARG A 92 -6.23 -15.74 -1.71
N SER A 93 -6.20 -14.94 -0.64
CA SER A 93 -7.39 -14.42 0.04
C SER A 93 -7.89 -13.10 -0.56
N SER A 94 -7.30 -12.63 -1.65
CA SER A 94 -7.74 -11.40 -2.31
C SER A 94 -9.11 -11.63 -2.97
N VAL A 95 -10.05 -10.74 -2.66
CA VAL A 95 -11.38 -10.69 -3.31
C VAL A 95 -11.36 -9.83 -4.58
N GLN A 96 -10.37 -8.95 -4.70
CA GLN A 96 -10.12 -8.18 -5.91
C GLN A 96 -8.61 -7.88 -6.05
N VAL A 97 -8.14 -7.90 -7.29
CA VAL A 97 -6.78 -7.49 -7.68
C VAL A 97 -6.90 -6.46 -8.80
N ILE A 98 -6.26 -5.32 -8.62
CA ILE A 98 -6.32 -4.17 -9.53
C ILE A 98 -4.90 -3.94 -10.06
N PRO A 99 -4.59 -4.40 -11.29
CA PRO A 99 -3.30 -4.14 -11.89
C PRO A 99 -3.16 -2.65 -12.22
N LEU A 100 -2.01 -2.08 -11.89
CA LEU A 100 -1.68 -0.69 -12.18
C LEU A 100 -0.64 -0.64 -13.30
N PRO A 101 -0.87 0.14 -14.37
CA PRO A 101 0.10 0.27 -15.45
C PRO A 101 1.39 0.92 -14.93
N LEU A 102 2.53 0.31 -15.24
CA LEU A 102 3.85 0.85 -14.91
C LEU A 102 4.20 2.04 -15.80
N GLY A 103 5.01 2.96 -15.26
CA GLY A 103 5.67 3.98 -16.07
C GLY A 103 6.87 3.42 -16.83
N ASP A 104 7.53 4.29 -17.60
CA ASP A 104 8.65 3.89 -18.46
C ASP A 104 9.96 3.66 -17.70
N GLN A 105 10.03 4.11 -16.44
CA GLN A 105 11.25 4.03 -15.64
C GLN A 105 11.25 2.78 -14.75
N PRO A 106 12.24 1.88 -14.88
CA PRO A 106 12.39 0.78 -13.95
C PRO A 106 12.71 1.31 -12.56
N PHE A 107 12.12 0.69 -11.54
CA PHE A 107 12.34 1.05 -10.13
C PHE A 107 12.32 -0.18 -9.24
N SER A 108 12.89 -0.07 -8.04
CA SER A 108 12.82 -1.07 -6.98
C SER A 108 11.72 -0.74 -5.98
N ALA A 109 11.26 -1.76 -5.25
CA ALA A 109 10.31 -1.54 -4.17
C ALA A 109 10.88 -0.58 -3.09
N PHE A 110 12.19 -0.56 -2.86
CA PHE A 110 12.83 0.41 -1.96
C PHE A 110 12.71 1.86 -2.48
N GLN A 111 12.88 2.07 -3.79
CA GLN A 111 12.68 3.39 -4.40
C GLN A 111 11.24 3.86 -4.26
N ALA A 112 10.26 2.97 -4.48
CA ALA A 112 8.86 3.27 -4.21
C ALA A 112 8.64 3.70 -2.76
N TRP A 113 9.12 2.92 -1.79
CA TRP A 113 9.04 3.27 -0.37
C TRP A 113 9.72 4.62 -0.06
N SER A 114 10.90 4.88 -0.62
CA SER A 114 11.65 6.11 -0.38
C SER A 114 10.87 7.34 -0.85
N VAL A 115 10.20 7.27 -2.00
CA VAL A 115 9.34 8.34 -2.50
C VAL A 115 8.15 8.54 -1.56
N LEU A 116 7.46 7.47 -1.15
CA LEU A 116 6.35 7.58 -0.19
C LEU A 116 6.80 8.22 1.13
N ALA A 117 7.97 7.84 1.63
CA ALA A 117 8.59 8.39 2.82
C ALA A 117 8.89 9.89 2.68
N SER A 118 9.48 10.30 1.54
CA SER A 118 9.80 11.70 1.25
C SER A 118 8.55 12.61 1.20
N GLN A 119 7.40 12.05 0.85
CA GLN A 119 6.12 12.75 0.80
C GLN A 119 5.33 12.67 2.12
N GLY A 120 5.93 12.10 3.18
CA GLY A 120 5.29 12.00 4.49
C GLY A 120 4.19 10.94 4.60
N LEU A 121 4.02 10.06 3.61
CA LEU A 121 2.96 9.06 3.60
C LEU A 121 3.13 7.96 4.66
N LEU A 122 4.27 7.92 5.35
CA LEU A 122 4.54 7.04 6.50
C LEU A 122 4.01 7.61 7.83
N ARG A 123 3.50 8.85 7.82
CA ARG A 123 2.94 9.55 8.98
C ARG A 123 1.43 9.68 8.81
N TYR A 124 0.75 8.54 8.65
CA TYR A 124 -0.69 8.51 8.44
C TYR A 124 -1.44 8.14 9.72
N ARG A 125 -2.63 8.70 9.90
CA ARG A 125 -3.54 8.36 11.00
C ARG A 125 -4.91 8.04 10.42
N TYR A 126 -5.44 6.88 10.79
CA TYR A 126 -6.78 6.44 10.43
C TYR A 126 -7.86 7.38 10.99
N THR A 127 -9.07 7.30 10.44
CA THR A 127 -10.24 7.94 11.04
C THR A 127 -10.56 7.32 12.41
N GLN A 128 -11.40 7.99 13.20
CA GLN A 128 -11.88 7.46 14.48
C GLN A 128 -12.72 6.19 14.34
N THR A 129 -13.22 5.88 13.14
CA THR A 129 -13.90 4.61 12.84
C THR A 129 -12.93 3.50 12.42
N GLY A 130 -11.63 3.78 12.36
CA GLY A 130 -10.61 2.82 11.95
C GLY A 130 -10.49 2.64 10.44
N GLU A 131 -11.08 3.54 9.64
CA GLU A 131 -10.96 3.53 8.19
C GLU A 131 -9.78 4.39 7.73
N GLY A 132 -9.20 4.03 6.58
CA GLY A 132 -8.14 4.86 6.00
C GLY A 132 -7.20 4.15 5.04
N CYS A 133 -7.17 2.81 5.02
CA CYS A 133 -6.31 2.06 4.09
C CYS A 133 -6.58 2.44 2.62
N ARG A 134 -7.84 2.64 2.24
CA ARG A 134 -8.25 3.13 0.90
C ARG A 134 -7.69 4.52 0.58
N CYS A 135 -7.83 5.47 1.51
CA CYS A 135 -7.30 6.83 1.35
C CYS A 135 -5.76 6.82 1.30
N TRP A 136 -5.10 6.00 2.12
CA TRP A 136 -3.66 5.84 2.04
C TRP A 136 -3.20 5.28 0.69
N VAL A 137 -3.84 4.19 0.21
CA VAL A 137 -3.52 3.59 -1.12
C VAL A 137 -3.76 4.60 -2.24
N ARG A 138 -4.87 5.36 -2.20
CA ARG A 138 -5.14 6.45 -3.15
C ARG A 138 -3.97 7.43 -3.25
N ASN A 139 -3.51 7.92 -2.11
CA ASN A 139 -2.42 8.90 -2.05
C ASN A 139 -1.08 8.27 -2.44
N ALA A 140 -0.81 7.03 -2.03
CA ALA A 140 0.40 6.31 -2.41
C ALA A 140 0.49 6.11 -3.92
N VAL A 141 -0.59 5.66 -4.57
CA VAL A 141 -0.64 5.51 -6.03
C VAL A 141 -0.49 6.85 -6.75
N GLN A 142 -1.12 7.92 -6.26
CA GLN A 142 -0.93 9.26 -6.80
C GLN A 142 0.54 9.70 -6.69
N THR A 143 1.18 9.48 -5.54
CA THR A 143 2.59 9.82 -5.32
C THR A 143 3.54 9.02 -6.22
N LEU A 144 3.30 7.71 -6.39
CA LEU A 144 4.11 6.88 -7.30
C LEU A 144 3.91 7.29 -8.78
N THR A 145 2.70 7.73 -9.13
CA THR A 145 2.41 8.27 -10.47
C THR A 145 3.13 9.60 -10.69
N ASN A 146 3.12 10.51 -9.72
CA ASN A 146 3.85 11.78 -9.79
C ASN A 146 5.37 11.59 -9.87
N ALA A 147 5.89 10.48 -9.35
CA ALA A 147 7.28 10.07 -9.47
C ALA A 147 7.58 9.28 -10.76
N HIS A 148 6.61 9.14 -11.67
CA HIS A 148 6.71 8.40 -12.94
C HIS A 148 6.99 6.89 -12.82
N TYR A 149 6.78 6.30 -11.64
CA TYR A 149 6.87 4.84 -11.44
C TYR A 149 5.62 4.12 -11.95
N LEU A 150 4.49 4.80 -11.92
CA LEU A 150 3.24 4.34 -12.52
C LEU A 150 2.86 5.25 -13.68
N PHE A 151 2.16 4.69 -14.67
CA PHE A 151 1.64 5.46 -15.80
C PHE A 151 0.59 6.46 -15.32
N TYR A 152 0.45 7.59 -16.02
CA TYR A 152 -0.42 8.69 -15.57
C TYR A 152 -1.91 8.32 -15.46
N THR A 153 -2.34 7.21 -16.09
CA THR A 153 -3.70 6.68 -15.98
C THR A 153 -3.92 5.76 -14.78
N ALA A 154 -2.87 5.33 -14.07
CA ALA A 154 -2.98 4.41 -12.94
C ALA A 154 -3.92 4.90 -11.82
N PRO A 155 -3.93 6.20 -11.44
CA PRO A 155 -4.93 6.71 -10.50
C PRO A 155 -6.37 6.52 -10.98
N ASN A 156 -6.65 6.77 -12.27
CA ASN A 156 -8.00 6.60 -12.83
C ASN A 156 -8.46 5.14 -12.78
N VAL A 157 -7.55 4.20 -13.06
CA VAL A 157 -7.82 2.76 -12.91
C VAL A 157 -8.21 2.45 -11.47
N LEU A 158 -7.42 2.89 -10.49
CA LEU A 158 -7.69 2.65 -9.07
C LEU A 158 -8.98 3.32 -8.58
N TYR A 159 -9.24 4.56 -8.99
CA TYR A 159 -10.33 5.39 -8.43
C TYR A 159 -11.71 4.84 -8.77
N ALA A 160 -11.84 4.08 -9.86
CA ALA A 160 -13.06 3.35 -10.18
C ALA A 160 -13.43 2.28 -9.12
N TYR A 161 -12.44 1.77 -8.38
CA TYR A 161 -12.62 0.72 -7.38
C TYR A 161 -12.67 1.23 -5.94
N LEU A 162 -12.08 2.38 -5.62
CA LEU A 162 -11.98 2.89 -4.24
C LEU A 162 -13.33 2.99 -3.50
N PRO A 163 -14.44 3.38 -4.15
CA PRO A 163 -15.74 3.41 -3.47
C PRO A 163 -16.29 2.03 -3.14
N LEU A 164 -15.77 0.95 -3.75
CA LEU A 164 -16.36 -0.39 -3.61
C LEU A 164 -15.90 -1.10 -2.33
N VAL A 165 -16.85 -1.76 -1.70
CA VAL A 165 -16.65 -2.72 -0.61
C VAL A 165 -17.23 -4.06 -1.04
N TRP A 166 -16.38 -5.08 -1.13
CA TRP A 166 -16.72 -6.46 -1.47
C TRP A 166 -17.18 -7.23 -0.25
N LYS A 167 -18.37 -7.82 -0.35
CA LYS A 167 -19.00 -8.63 0.69
C LYS A 167 -18.69 -10.10 0.51
N LYS A 168 -18.91 -10.90 1.57
CA LYS A 168 -18.70 -12.35 1.55
C LYS A 168 -19.60 -13.09 0.56
N ASP A 169 -20.77 -12.53 0.24
CA ASP A 169 -21.71 -13.08 -0.74
C ASP A 169 -21.34 -12.77 -2.20
N GLY A 170 -20.20 -12.10 -2.44
CA GLY A 170 -19.72 -11.71 -3.76
C GLY A 170 -20.32 -10.40 -4.28
N THR A 171 -21.25 -9.78 -3.55
CA THR A 171 -21.80 -8.47 -3.93
C THR A 171 -20.86 -7.33 -3.55
N THR A 172 -21.09 -6.15 -4.13
CA THR A 172 -20.35 -4.93 -3.80
C THR A 172 -21.29 -3.83 -3.32
N GLU A 173 -20.82 -3.02 -2.37
CA GLU A 173 -21.50 -1.82 -1.89
C GLU A 173 -20.63 -0.59 -2.16
N GLN A 174 -21.25 0.51 -2.60
CA GLN A 174 -20.55 1.79 -2.70
C GLN A 174 -20.51 2.50 -1.35
N ARG A 175 -19.34 2.99 -0.97
CA ARG A 175 -19.12 3.81 0.22
C ARG A 175 -18.20 4.97 -0.09
N VAL A 176 -18.43 6.08 0.60
CA VAL A 176 -17.48 7.20 0.63
C VAL A 176 -16.15 6.70 1.16
N VAL A 177 -15.06 7.13 0.52
CA VAL A 177 -13.71 6.82 0.98
C VAL A 177 -13.41 7.70 2.19
N ALA A 178 -13.40 7.10 3.38
CA ALA A 178 -13.06 7.80 4.61
C ALA A 178 -11.60 8.28 4.57
N GLU A 179 -11.39 9.53 4.98
CA GLU A 179 -10.09 10.18 4.94
C GLU A 179 -9.53 10.36 6.34
N GLY A 180 -8.49 9.58 6.65
CA GLY A 180 -7.58 9.90 7.73
C GLY A 180 -6.76 11.17 7.47
N HIS A 181 -5.80 11.47 8.34
CA HIS A 181 -4.94 12.65 8.21
C HIS A 181 -3.46 12.28 8.31
N TYR A 182 -2.62 13.11 7.68
CA TYR A 182 -1.18 13.02 7.82
C TYR A 182 -0.69 13.99 8.89
N PHE A 183 0.36 13.63 9.59
CA PHE A 183 1.00 14.49 10.59
C PHE A 183 2.45 14.82 10.22
N SER A 184 2.94 15.94 10.76
CA SER A 184 4.32 16.41 10.63
C SER A 184 5.25 15.64 11.54
#